data_AF-A0A8I0H4N8-F1
#
_entry.id   AF-A0A8I0H4N8-F1
#
_cell.length_a   1.000
_cell.length_b   1.000
_cell.length_c   1.000
_cell.angle_alpha   90.00
_cell.angle_beta   90.00
_cell.angle_gamma   90.00
#
_symmetry.space_group_name_H-M   'P 1'
#
loop_
_entity.id
_entity.type
_entity.pdbx_description
1 polymer ?
#
loop_
_entity_poly.entity_id
_entity_poly.type
_entity_poly.pdbx_seq_one_letter_code
_entity_poly.pdbx_strand_id
1 'polypeptide(L)' 'VGEPNPEGVEFYHNLLHELHAHNIEPVVTMWHYDLLMALVNKYGGWGSRQIVDDFEYYARFILNEYKDEVKYWLTINEQ' A
#
# COMPACT_ATOMS: atom_id res chain seq x y z
N VAL A 1 8.19 -3.60 11.61
CA VAL A 1 7.13 -4.03 10.69
C VAL A 1 6.83 -5.53 10.88
N GLY A 2 5.60 -5.98 10.64
CA GLY A 2 5.24 -7.39 10.65
C GLY A 2 5.33 -8.01 9.24
N GLU A 3 5.08 -9.31 9.14
CA GLU A 3 5.00 -9.99 7.84
C GLU A 3 3.76 -9.54 7.06
N PRO A 4 3.82 -9.45 5.71
CA PRO A 4 2.66 -9.20 4.87
C PRO A 4 1.55 -10.24 5.10
N ASN A 5 0.29 -9.81 5.05
CA ASN A 5 -0.86 -10.73 5.13
C ASN A 5 -1.10 -11.38 3.75
N PRO A 6 -0.94 -12.72 3.60
CA PRO A 6 -1.13 -13.40 2.31
C PRO A 6 -2.52 -13.20 1.71
N GLU A 7 -3.57 -13.16 2.54
CA GLU A 7 -4.95 -12.95 2.06
C GLU A 7 -5.14 -11.53 1.49
N GLY A 8 -4.47 -10.55 2.09
CA GLY A 8 -4.47 -9.17 1.58
C GLY A 8 -3.75 -9.06 0.24
N VAL A 9 -2.65 -9.79 0.08
CA VAL A 9 -1.89 -9.83 -1.18
C VAL A 9 -2.71 -10.48 -2.30
N GLU A 10 -3.28 -11.65 -2.03
CA GLU A 10 -4.12 -12.38 -2.97
C GLU A 10 -5.36 -11.56 -3.39
N PHE A 11 -5.97 -10.84 -2.45
CA PHE A 11 -7.09 -9.95 -2.76
C PHE A 11 -6.73 -8.89 -3.80
N TYR A 12 -5.59 -8.21 -3.66
CA TYR A 12 -5.19 -7.18 -4.61
C TYR A 12 -4.78 -7.76 -5.97
N HIS A 13 -4.11 -8.91 -6.03
CA HIS A 13 -3.90 -9.61 -7.31
C HIS A 13 -5.22 -9.89 -8.03
N ASN A 14 -6.22 -10.42 -7.33
CA ASN A 14 -7.53 -10.70 -7.92
C ASN A 14 -8.22 -9.42 -8.41
N LEU A 15 -8.14 -8.33 -7.65
CA LEU A 15 -8.68 -7.04 -8.05
C LEU A 15 -7.97 -6.48 -9.29
N LEU A 16 -6.64 -6.49 -9.31
CA LEU A 16 -5.82 -5.97 -10.41
C LEU A 16 -6.02 -6.79 -11.68
N HIS A 17 -6.04 -8.12 -11.58
CA HIS A 17 -6.35 -9.01 -12.69
C HIS A 17 -7.75 -8.74 -13.28
N GLU A 18 -8.76 -8.52 -12.44
CA GLU A 18 -10.11 -8.20 -12.93
C GLU A 18 -10.10 -6.85 -13.66
N LEU A 19 -9.46 -5.81 -13.13
CA LEU A 19 -9.34 -4.52 -13.83
C LEU A 19 -8.69 -4.68 -15.22
N HIS A 20 -7.60 -5.44 -15.30
CA HIS A 20 -6.91 -5.73 -16.57
C HIS A 20 -7.77 -6.54 -17.54
N ALA A 21 -8.56 -7.50 -17.05
CA ALA A 21 -9.49 -8.28 -17.87
C ALA A 21 -10.55 -7.39 -18.56
N HIS A 22 -10.85 -6.22 -17.99
CA HIS A 22 -11.74 -5.20 -18.57
C HIS A 22 -11.00 -4.03 -19.25
N ASN A 23 -9.70 -4.18 -19.51
CA ASN A 23 -8.83 -3.15 -20.11
C ASN A 23 -8.78 -1.83 -19.30
N ILE A 24 -8.87 -1.91 -17.97
CA ILE A 24 -8.79 -0.76 -17.07
C ILE A 24 -7.37 -0.71 -16.48
N GLU A 25 -6.66 0.38 -16.73
CA GLU A 25 -5.34 0.62 -16.14
C GLU A 25 -5.49 1.09 -14.68
N PRO A 26 -4.95 0.36 -13.69
CA PRO A 26 -5.02 0.75 -12.30
C PRO A 26 -4.10 1.94 -11.98
N VAL A 27 -4.61 2.89 -11.21
CA VAL A 27 -3.82 3.96 -10.57
C VAL A 27 -3.93 3.77 -9.06
N VAL A 28 -2.84 3.38 -8.42
CA VAL A 28 -2.86 2.97 -7.01
C VAL A 28 -2.28 4.07 -6.12
N THR A 29 -3.03 4.46 -5.09
CA THR A 29 -2.53 5.32 -4.01
C THR A 29 -2.08 4.46 -2.84
N MET A 30 -0.83 4.61 -2.41
CA MET A 30 -0.24 3.78 -1.35
C MET A 30 -0.82 4.06 0.03
N TRP A 31 -1.15 5.32 0.33
CA TRP A 31 -1.78 5.75 1.57
C TRP A 31 -2.94 6.70 1.31
N HIS A 32 -4.11 6.40 1.88
CA HIS A 32 -5.34 7.17 1.70
C HIS A 32 -6.14 7.26 3.01
N TYR A 33 -5.65 8.06 3.96
CA TYR A 33 -6.29 8.32 5.26
C TYR A 33 -6.51 7.08 6.15
N ASP A 34 -5.72 6.03 5.93
CA ASP A 34 -5.91 4.70 6.50
C ASP A 34 -4.69 4.22 7.31
N LEU A 35 -3.99 5.15 7.98
CA LEU A 35 -2.86 4.77 8.84
C LEU A 35 -3.31 3.80 9.95
N LEU A 36 -2.56 2.71 10.13
CA LEU A 36 -2.83 1.70 11.14
C LEU A 36 -2.85 2.29 12.57
N MET A 37 -3.97 2.15 13.27
CA MET A 37 -4.11 2.59 14.67
C MET A 37 -3.09 1.96 15.62
N ALA A 38 -2.57 0.77 15.31
CA ALA A 38 -1.51 0.15 16.08
C ALA A 38 -0.22 1.00 16.08
N LEU A 39 0.12 1.64 14.96
CA LEU A 39 1.29 2.52 14.85
C LEU A 39 1.04 3.86 15.57
N VAL A 40 -0.19 4.37 15.48
CA VAL A 40 -0.63 5.55 16.25
C VAL A 40 -0.50 5.30 17.75
N ASN A 41 -1.02 4.19 18.25
CA ASN A 41 -0.96 3.84 19.67
C ASN A 41 0.47 3.55 20.14
N LYS A 42 1.32 2.98 19.28
CA LYS A 42 2.69 2.60 19.63
C LYS A 42 3.64 3.80 19.71
N TYR A 43 3.56 4.74 18.77
CA TYR A 43 4.52 5.84 18.68
C TYR A 43 3.95 7.16 18.14
N GLY A 44 2.64 7.31 18.01
CA GLY A 44 2.01 8.55 17.52
C GLY A 44 1.91 8.66 15.99
N GLY A 45 2.14 7.57 15.24
CA GLY A 45 1.94 7.53 13.80
C GLY A 45 2.79 8.56 13.06
N TRP A 46 2.16 9.39 12.21
CA TRP A 46 2.82 10.46 11.46
C TRP A 46 3.54 11.51 12.33
N GLY A 47 3.22 11.60 13.63
CA GLY A 47 3.93 12.46 14.57
C GLY A 47 5.34 11.96 14.94
N SER A 48 5.71 10.72 14.59
CA SER A 48 7.02 10.13 14.88
C SER A 48 7.81 9.85 13.61
N ARG A 49 9.12 10.06 13.65
CA ARG A 49 10.01 9.78 12.52
C ARG A 49 10.08 8.30 12.16
N GLN A 50 9.78 7.41 13.11
CA GLN A 50 9.74 5.96 12.88
C GLN A 50 8.76 5.55 11.78
N ILE A 51 7.71 6.35 11.54
CA ILE A 51 6.73 6.07 10.49
C ILE A 51 7.36 6.07 9.09
N VAL A 52 8.45 6.81 8.90
CA VAL A 52 9.12 6.91 7.60
C VAL A 52 9.69 5.54 7.22
N ASP A 53 10.33 4.86 8.17
CA ASP A 53 10.92 3.54 7.93
C ASP A 53 9.84 2.47 7.73
N ASP A 54 8.76 2.52 8.54
CA ASP A 54 7.65 1.57 8.40
C ASP A 54 6.89 1.77 7.07
N PHE A 55 6.67 3.02 6.64
CA PHE A 55 6.03 3.34 5.36
C PHE A 55 6.91 2.98 4.17
N GLU A 56 8.22 3.23 4.25
CA GLU A 56 9.20 2.86 3.23
C GLU A 56 9.22 1.35 3.01
N TYR A 57 9.25 0.57 4.09
CA TYR A 57 9.19 -0.89 4.01
C TYR A 57 7.90 -1.36 3.32
N TYR A 58 6.75 -0.81 3.71
CA TYR A 58 5.47 -1.12 3.09
C TYR A 58 5.44 -0.76 1.59
N ALA A 59 5.86 0.46 1.25
CA ALA A 59 5.92 0.94 -0.13
C ALA A 59 6.84 0.06 -0.99
N ARG A 60 8.02 -0.30 -0.48
CA ARG A 60 8.95 -1.21 -1.15
C ARG A 60 8.33 -2.59 -1.37
N PHE A 61 7.59 -3.12 -0.40
CA PHE A 61 6.91 -4.40 -0.54
C PHE A 61 5.88 -4.37 -1.69
N ILE A 62 4.91 -3.45 -1.64
CA ILE A 62 3.84 -3.38 -2.65
C ILE A 62 4.36 -3.02 -4.05
N LEU A 63 5.41 -2.17 -4.13
CA LEU A 63 6.05 -1.83 -5.40
C LEU A 63 6.72 -3.05 -6.02
N ASN A 64 7.29 -3.96 -5.23
CA ASN A 64 7.91 -5.16 -5.76
C ASN A 64 6.88 -6.24 -6.10
N GLU A 65 5.86 -6.39 -5.25
CA GLU A 65 4.82 -7.40 -5.42
C GLU A 65 3.97 -7.16 -6.67
N TYR A 66 3.51 -5.91 -6.87
CA TYR A 66 2.57 -5.57 -7.94
C TYR A 66 3.21 -4.84 -9.12
N LYS A 67 4.54 -4.87 -9.26
CA LYS A 67 5.29 -4.15 -10.32
C LYS A 67 4.83 -4.47 -11.74
N ASP A 68 4.37 -5.69 -11.96
CA ASP A 68 3.97 -6.19 -13.28
C ASP A 68 2.49 -5.90 -13.58
N GLU A 69 1.71 -5.53 -12.55
CA GLU A 69 0.26 -5.25 -12.64
C GLU A 69 -0.07 -3.76 -12.49
N VAL A 70 0.81 -2.93 -11.92
CA VAL A 70 0.52 -1.52 -11.64
C VAL A 70 1.63 -0.62 -12.19
N LYS A 71 1.26 0.21 -13.16
CA LYS A 71 2.18 1.18 -13.77
C LYS A 71 2.18 2.54 -13.06
N TYR A 72 1.03 2.99 -12.58
CA TYR A 72 0.86 4.34 -12.02
C TYR A 72 0.61 4.30 -10.52
N TRP A 73 1.43 5.06 -9.80
CA TRP A 73 1.43 5.10 -8.35
C TRP A 73 1.34 6.53 -7.82
N LEU A 74 0.57 6.70 -6.74
CA LEU A 74 0.50 7.92 -5.94
C LEU A 74 0.94 7.56 -4.52
N THR A 75 1.80 8.38 -3.90
CA THR A 75 2.36 8.04 -2.58
C THR A 75 1.36 8.33 -1.45
N ILE A 76 0.95 9.58 -1.32
CA ILE A 76 0.10 10.09 -0.26
C ILE A 76 -1.04 10.85 -0.94
N ASN A 77 -2.27 10.41 -0.71
CA ASN A 77 -3.44 11.17 -1.12
C ASN A 77 -3.69 12.35 -0.17
N GLU A 78 -4.01 13.51 -0.74
CA GLU A 78 -4.51 14.69 -0.04
C GLU A 78 -5.73 15.26 -0.79
N GLN A 79 -6.67 15.83 -0.03
CA GLN A 79 -7.53 16.93 -0.49
C GLN A 79 -6.69 18.19 -0.71
#